data_AF-W4LDB7-F1
#
_entry.id   AF-W4LDB7-F1
#
_cell.length_a   1.000
_cell.length_b   1.000
_cell.length_c   1.000
_cell.angle_alpha   90.00
_cell.angle_beta   90.00
_cell.angle_gamma   90.00
#
_symmetry.space_group_name_H-M   'P 1'
#
loop_
_entity.id
_entity.type
_entity.pdbx_description
1 polymer ?
#
loop_
_entity_poly.entity_id
_entity_poly.type
_entity_poly.pdbx_seq_one_letter_code
_entity_poly.pdbx_strand_id
1 'polypeptide(L)'
;MEIRSGTEAEEYLDWAAEVQGVAPERMQAVSIGDVIMIRQVHVTNVRILREELIHVRQQQAGIEMSREAITAGELMARYELIRNRHQWGLTHQEIREVIHEIRLLRLTGRY
;
A
#
# COMPACT_ATOMS: atom_id res chain seq x y z
N MET A 1 0.38 -11.45 -11.36
CA MET A 1 0.64 -10.09 -10.85
C MET A 1 0.94 -9.16 -12.00
N GLU A 2 0.08 -8.19 -12.20
CA GLU A 2 0.16 -7.17 -13.24
C GLU A 2 0.17 -5.78 -12.59
N ILE A 3 0.98 -4.85 -13.11
CA ILE A 3 0.97 -3.44 -12.68
C ILE A 3 0.39 -2.64 -13.84
N ARG A 4 -0.71 -1.92 -13.59
CA ARG A 4 -1.38 -1.08 -14.58
C ARG A 4 -1.28 0.39 -14.19
N SER A 5 -0.97 1.23 -15.18
CA SER A 5 -0.96 2.68 -15.08
C SER A 5 -1.58 3.29 -16.36
N GLY A 6 -1.85 4.59 -16.36
CA GLY A 6 -2.52 5.28 -17.47
C GLY A 6 -4.02 5.43 -17.22
N THR A 7 -4.78 5.77 -18.27
CA THR A 7 -6.19 6.24 -18.12
C THR A 7 -7.07 5.31 -17.30
N GLU A 8 -7.02 4.00 -17.56
CA GLU A 8 -7.82 3.01 -16.80
C GLU A 8 -7.50 3.03 -15.31
N ALA A 9 -6.21 3.08 -14.95
CA ALA A 9 -5.79 3.13 -13.55
C ALA A 9 -6.16 4.45 -12.88
N GLU A 10 -6.06 5.58 -13.60
CA GLU A 10 -6.45 6.90 -13.09
C GLU A 10 -7.95 6.95 -12.77
N GLU A 11 -8.80 6.54 -13.73
CA GLU A 11 -10.26 6.50 -13.55
C GLU A 11 -10.67 5.56 -12.42
N TYR A 12 -10.02 4.40 -12.32
CA TYR A 12 -10.29 3.45 -11.25
C TYR A 12 -9.91 4.03 -9.88
N LEU A 13 -8.74 4.66 -9.77
CA LEU A 13 -8.28 5.22 -8.50
C LEU A 13 -9.10 6.45 -8.08
N ASP A 14 -9.62 7.23 -9.04
CA ASP A 14 -10.58 8.31 -8.75
C ASP A 14 -11.88 7.75 -8.16
N TRP A 15 -12.44 6.72 -8.79
CA TRP A 15 -13.62 6.03 -8.28
C TRP A 15 -13.38 5.41 -6.89
N ALA A 16 -12.23 4.72 -6.71
CA ALA A 16 -11.88 4.11 -5.44
C ALA A 16 -11.70 5.15 -4.32
N ALA A 17 -11.13 6.32 -4.65
CA ALA A 17 -10.99 7.43 -3.73
C ALA A 17 -12.35 7.97 -3.28
N GLU A 18 -13.28 8.16 -4.21
CA GLU A 18 -14.65 8.59 -3.93
C GLU A 18 -15.37 7.61 -2.99
N VAL A 19 -15.33 6.31 -3.30
CA VAL A 19 -15.95 5.26 -2.49
C VAL A 19 -15.39 5.21 -1.07
N GLN A 20 -14.10 5.47 -0.92
CA GLN A 20 -13.42 5.46 0.39
C GLN A 20 -13.47 6.81 1.11
N GLY A 21 -14.03 7.85 0.49
CA GLY A 21 -14.10 9.20 1.06
C GLY A 21 -12.72 9.84 1.25
N VAL A 22 -11.74 9.48 0.42
CA VAL A 22 -10.41 10.09 0.40
C VAL A 22 -10.25 10.97 -0.83
N ALA A 23 -9.41 12.01 -0.73
CA ALA A 23 -9.13 12.86 -1.89
C ALA A 23 -8.41 12.04 -2.98
N PRO A 24 -8.76 12.19 -4.27
CA PRO A 24 -8.18 11.41 -5.36
C PRO A 24 -6.65 11.41 -5.41
N GLU A 25 -6.04 12.55 -5.04
CA GLU A 25 -4.58 12.75 -5.03
C GLU A 25 -3.90 12.00 -3.88
N ARG A 26 -4.67 11.59 -2.86
CA ARG A 26 -4.19 10.77 -1.75
C ARG A 26 -4.32 9.26 -2.03
N MET A 27 -5.04 8.87 -3.08
CA MET A 27 -5.14 7.49 -3.55
C MET A 27 -4.07 7.22 -4.60
N GLN A 28 -2.91 6.77 -4.13
CA GLN A 28 -1.71 6.61 -4.97
C GLN A 28 -1.73 5.30 -5.76
N ALA A 29 -2.23 4.24 -5.14
CA ALA A 29 -2.35 2.92 -5.73
C ALA A 29 -3.41 2.11 -4.99
N VAL A 30 -3.86 1.00 -5.59
CA VAL A 30 -4.71 0.01 -4.94
C VAL A 30 -4.47 -1.37 -5.53
N SER A 31 -4.54 -2.38 -4.68
CA SER A 31 -4.43 -3.80 -5.05
C SER A 31 -5.81 -4.44 -5.19
N ILE A 32 -6.06 -5.10 -6.32
CA ILE A 32 -7.32 -5.78 -6.63
C ILE A 32 -7.00 -7.17 -7.17
N GLY A 33 -7.18 -8.20 -6.34
CA GLY A 33 -6.80 -9.56 -6.71
C GLY A 33 -5.29 -9.68 -6.90
N ASP A 34 -4.84 -9.88 -8.14
CA ASP A 34 -3.42 -9.89 -8.51
C ASP A 34 -2.98 -8.67 -9.32
N VAL A 35 -3.82 -7.66 -9.44
CA VAL A 35 -3.53 -6.42 -10.19
C VAL A 35 -3.25 -5.28 -9.24
N ILE A 36 -2.19 -4.51 -9.51
CA ILE A 36 -1.89 -3.24 -8.85
C ILE A 36 -2.25 -2.12 -9.82
N MET A 37 -3.25 -1.31 -9.48
CA MET A 37 -3.54 -0.06 -10.17
C MET A 37 -2.73 1.05 -9.51
N ILE A 38 -1.94 1.80 -10.28
CA ILE A 38 -1.09 2.87 -9.73
C ILE A 38 -1.18 4.15 -10.59
N ARG A 39 -1.22 5.30 -9.92
CA ARG A 39 -1.14 6.62 -10.58
C ARG A 39 0.12 6.68 -11.44
N GLN A 40 0.02 7.25 -12.64
CA GLN A 40 1.14 7.32 -13.59
C GLN A 40 2.38 8.01 -12.98
N VAL A 41 2.16 9.03 -12.15
CA VAL A 41 3.22 9.77 -11.45
C VAL A 41 3.97 8.94 -10.39
N HIS A 42 3.44 7.78 -10.01
CA HIS A 42 3.98 6.92 -8.97
C HIS A 42 4.45 5.56 -9.48
N VAL A 43 4.35 5.28 -10.79
CA VAL A 43 4.69 3.98 -11.39
C VAL A 43 6.15 3.56 -11.16
N THR A 44 7.06 4.51 -10.94
CA THR A 44 8.48 4.24 -10.61
C THR A 44 8.79 4.37 -9.12
N ASN A 45 7.79 4.69 -8.29
CA ASN A 45 7.94 4.76 -6.84
C ASN A 45 7.95 3.36 -6.25
N VAL A 46 9.14 2.79 -6.13
CA VAL A 46 9.39 1.43 -5.65
C VAL A 46 8.80 1.18 -4.27
N ARG A 47 8.70 2.22 -3.42
CA ARG A 47 8.10 2.09 -2.09
C ARG A 47 6.62 1.74 -2.18
N ILE A 48 5.85 2.51 -2.96
CA ILE A 48 4.41 2.28 -3.17
C ILE A 48 4.20 0.89 -3.74
N LEU A 49 5.00 0.50 -4.75
CA LEU A 49 4.91 -0.83 -5.36
C LEU A 49 5.18 -1.97 -4.38
N ARG A 50 6.09 -1.80 -3.42
CA ARG A 50 6.37 -2.82 -2.39
C ARG A 50 5.22 -2.97 -1.41
N GLU A 51 4.59 -1.86 -1.03
CA GLU A 51 3.42 -1.85 -0.16
C GLU A 51 2.25 -2.58 -0.84
N GLU A 52 1.93 -2.22 -2.09
CA GLU A 52 0.88 -2.89 -2.87
C GLU A 52 1.17 -4.36 -3.15
N LEU A 53 2.43 -4.74 -3.41
CA LEU A 53 2.81 -6.14 -3.53
C LEU A 53 2.47 -6.95 -2.26
N ILE A 54 2.64 -6.34 -1.08
CA ILE A 54 2.26 -6.99 0.18
C ILE A 54 0.73 -7.10 0.27
N HIS A 55 -0.01 -6.05 -0.10
CA HIS A 55 -1.48 -6.10 -0.11
C HIS A 55 -2.03 -7.18 -1.06
N VAL A 56 -1.44 -7.34 -2.26
CA VAL A 56 -1.76 -8.48 -3.16
C VAL A 56 -1.53 -9.81 -2.46
N ARG A 57 -0.40 -10.00 -1.77
CA ARG A 57 -0.11 -11.25 -1.04
C ARG A 57 -1.06 -11.49 0.12
N GLN A 58 -1.48 -10.42 0.81
CA GLN A 58 -2.49 -10.48 1.87
C GLN A 58 -3.83 -10.97 1.32
N GLN A 59 -4.29 -10.38 0.21
CA GLN A 59 -5.53 -10.80 -0.46
C GLN A 59 -5.46 -12.27 -0.93
N GLN A 60 -4.33 -12.68 -1.53
CA GLN A 60 -4.09 -14.07 -1.95
C GLN A 60 -4.09 -15.05 -0.77
N ALA A 61 -3.66 -14.61 0.42
CA ALA A 61 -3.72 -15.39 1.65
C ALA A 61 -5.12 -15.41 2.31
N GLY A 62 -6.12 -14.78 1.69
CA GLY A 62 -7.48 -14.69 2.22
C GLY A 62 -7.61 -13.71 3.38
N ILE A 63 -6.66 -12.79 3.56
CA ILE A 63 -6.73 -11.75 4.58
C ILE A 63 -7.63 -10.64 4.04
N GLU A 64 -8.89 -10.66 4.44
CA GLU A 64 -9.83 -9.60 4.13
C GLU A 64 -9.49 -8.33 4.93
N MET A 65 -9.29 -7.23 4.22
CA MET A 65 -9.09 -5.90 4.81
C MET A 65 -10.47 -5.32 5.19
N SER A 66 -11.13 -5.88 6.22
CA SER A 66 -12.29 -5.21 6.82
C SER A 66 -11.87 -3.88 7.45
N ARG A 67 -12.78 -2.92 7.62
CA ARG A 67 -12.45 -1.58 8.16
C ARG A 67 -11.73 -1.64 9.52
N GLU A 68 -12.08 -2.64 10.34
CA GLU A 68 -11.46 -2.93 11.63
C GLU A 68 -10.11 -3.65 11.49
N ALA A 69 -9.92 -4.43 10.43
CA ALA A 69 -8.68 -5.15 10.12
C ALA A 69 -7.65 -4.32 9.35
N ILE A 70 -8.03 -3.18 8.74
CA ILE A 70 -7.13 -2.29 7.99
C ILE A 70 -5.89 -1.97 8.81
N THR A 71 -6.03 -1.47 10.05
CA THR A 71 -4.87 -1.10 10.87
C THR A 71 -3.93 -2.29 11.13
N ALA A 72 -4.47 -3.49 11.33
CA ALA A 72 -3.67 -4.70 11.55
C ALA A 72 -2.97 -5.17 10.26
N GLY A 73 -3.67 -5.11 9.13
CA GLY A 73 -3.12 -5.40 7.79
C GLY A 73 -2.01 -4.43 7.41
N GLU A 74 -2.21 -3.13 7.67
CA GLU A 74 -1.21 -2.09 7.48
C GLU A 74 0.02 -2.34 8.35
N LEU A 75 -0.16 -2.60 9.65
CA LEU A 75 0.95 -2.93 10.53
C LEU A 75 1.72 -4.16 10.04
N MET A 76 1.02 -5.20 9.60
CA MET A 76 1.66 -6.39 9.04
C MET A 76 2.48 -6.05 7.79
N ALA A 77 1.95 -5.22 6.89
CA ALA A 77 2.67 -4.79 5.69
C ALA A 77 3.97 -4.05 6.05
N ARG A 78 3.93 -3.13 7.02
CA ARG A 78 5.12 -2.43 7.51
C ARG A 78 6.13 -3.38 8.16
N TYR A 79 5.69 -4.38 8.91
CA TYR A 79 6.58 -5.41 9.44
C TYR A 79 7.21 -6.26 8.33
N GLU A 80 6.46 -6.61 7.28
CA GLU A 80 7.00 -7.35 6.14
C GLU A 80 8.07 -6.55 5.37
N LEU A 81 7.86 -5.24 5.19
CA LEU A 81 8.88 -4.33 4.63
C LEU A 81 10.19 -4.39 5.42
N ILE A 82 10.11 -4.23 6.76
CA ILE A 82 11.28 -4.27 7.63
C ILE A 82 11.93 -5.66 7.63
N ARG A 83 11.13 -6.73 7.63
CA ARG A 83 11.63 -8.11 7.60
C ARG A 83 12.45 -8.35 6.33
N ASN A 84 11.99 -7.85 5.19
CA ASN A 84 12.63 -8.02 3.89
C ASN A 84 13.63 -6.92 3.52
N ARG A 85 13.95 -6.00 4.45
CA ARG A 85 14.77 -4.79 4.18
C ARG A 85 16.07 -5.04 3.40
N HIS A 86 16.76 -6.15 3.70
CA HIS A 86 18.03 -6.52 3.04
C HIS A 86 17.81 -7.08 1.64
N GLN A 87 16.76 -7.87 1.44
CA GLN A 87 16.41 -8.44 0.14
C GLN A 87 15.88 -7.37 -0.82
N TRP A 88 15.20 -6.37 -0.27
CA TRP A 88 14.60 -5.29 -1.03
C TRP A 88 15.51 -4.06 -1.10
N GLY A 89 16.71 -4.08 -0.51
CA GLY A 89 17.64 -2.95 -0.58
C GLY A 89 17.06 -1.64 -0.03
N LEU A 90 16.28 -1.71 1.07
CA LEU A 90 15.78 -0.52 1.75
C LEU A 90 16.96 0.23 2.38
N THR A 91 16.97 1.55 2.19
CA THR A 91 17.92 2.45 2.83
C THR A 91 17.65 2.60 4.33
N HIS A 92 18.65 3.05 5.08
CA HIS A 92 18.49 3.37 6.49
C HIS A 92 17.46 4.48 6.76
N GLN A 93 17.21 5.35 5.78
CA GLN A 93 16.18 6.37 5.89
C GLN A 93 14.78 5.75 5.76
N GLU A 94 14.54 4.97 4.72
CA GLU A 94 13.26 4.26 4.52
C GLU A 94 12.93 3.36 5.72
N ILE A 95 13.91 2.65 6.28
CA ILE A 95 13.70 1.84 7.50
C ILE A 95 13.24 2.70 8.68
N ARG A 96 13.82 3.90 8.86
CA ARG A 96 13.44 4.82 9.93
C ARG A 96 12.02 5.36 9.73
N GLU A 97 11.65 5.69 8.50
CA GLU A 97 10.31 6.14 8.13
C GLU A 97 9.26 5.05 8.41
N VAL A 98 9.49 3.81 7.98
CA VAL A 98 8.58 2.68 8.25
C VAL A 98 8.44 2.41 9.76
N ILE A 99 9.54 2.51 10.54
CA ILE A 99 9.46 2.38 12.00
C ILE A 99 8.61 3.51 12.61
N HIS A 100 8.72 4.74 12.09
CA HIS A 100 7.92 5.86 12.55
C HIS A 100 6.43 5.63 12.26
N GLU A 101 6.09 5.14 11.07
CA GLU A 101 4.72 4.80 10.68
C GLU A 101 4.11 3.70 11.56
N ILE A 102 4.87 2.65 11.87
CA ILE A 102 4.42 1.61 12.82
C ILE A 102 4.06 2.23 14.18
N ARG A 103 4.86 3.18 14.66
CA ARG A 103 4.58 3.87 15.94
C ARG A 103 3.32 4.71 15.83
N LEU A 104 3.16 5.48 14.75
CA LEU A 104 1.96 6.29 14.53
C LEU A 104 0.71 5.43 14.47
N LEU A 105 0.71 4.37 13.65
CA LEU A 105 -0.41 3.43 13.52
C LEU A 105 -0.81 2.81 14.86
N ARG A 106 0.17 2.45 15.71
CA ARG A 106 -0.11 1.93 17.05
C ARG A 106 -0.73 2.97 18.00
N LEU A 107 -0.37 4.24 17.85
CA LEU A 107 -0.82 5.31 18.73
C LEU A 107 -2.18 5.86 18.33
N THR A 108 -2.42 6.01 17.02
CA THR A 108 -3.61 6.72 16.51
C THR A 108 -4.65 5.78 15.91
N GLY A 109 -4.26 4.57 15.52
CA GLY A 109 -5.08 3.67 14.71
C GLY A 109 -5.39 4.20 13.30
N ARG A 110 -4.77 5.32 12.90
CA ARG A 110 -5.06 6.02 11.65
C ARG A 110 -3.87 5.92 10.70
N TYR A 111 -4.21 5.63 9.45
CA TYR A 111 -3.36 5.76 8.27
C TYR A 111 -3.55 7.14 7.64
#